data_AF-A0A524EYK1-F1
#
_entry.id   AF-A0A524EYK1-F1
#
_cell.length_a   1.000
_cell.length_b   1.000
_cell.length_c   1.000
_cell.angle_alpha   90.00
_cell.angle_beta   90.00
_cell.angle_gamma   90.00
#
_symmetry.space_group_name_H-M   'P 1'
#
loop_
_entity.id
_entity.type
_entity.pdbx_description
1 polymer ?
#
loop_
_entity_poly.entity_id
_entity_poly.type
_entity_poly.pdbx_seq_one_letter_code
_entity_poly.pdbx_strand_id
1 'polypeptide(L)'
;MVKYSNLSRSTVSKYLKLHTKNENIEQKLITDKNSNNQYQGYVITDKGIEELREGPLRLKDELLIINELKENVRKLEVLIDFYKKINLEDPFIIHIIRIVSKIGDNFFELQQDRDLFLSVFYIFYNSILGQGALANKYWRFDKEGTQQFKGYKLNIDQFCKLFKVRKEAINYLARVKLIQSDFGFYLIKRQNNDFYFHEEDLLGTTTLRLIRDRLFDEIIILQEGISDTNFDLDIMSEEIVEQLSEMGLIWSAIKYQFQLLLVNLIVKSAIDMGFLEIEREKLMEGIVQSKMLISSEEGKILLESIEEGKFFNVNLNILTEQDV
;
A
#
# COMPACT_ATOMS: atom_id res chain seq x y z
N MET A 1 -35.16 -6.10 -8.02
CA MET A 1 -34.29 -5.11 -7.35
C MET A 1 -32.86 -5.57 -7.15
N VAL A 2 -32.59 -6.69 -6.45
CA VAL A 2 -31.20 -7.20 -6.25
C VAL A 2 -30.40 -7.32 -7.56
N LYS A 3 -31.04 -7.82 -8.62
CA LYS A 3 -30.46 -7.95 -9.97
C LYS A 3 -30.04 -6.61 -10.61
N TYR A 4 -30.63 -5.50 -10.20
CA TYR A 4 -30.44 -4.18 -10.80
C TYR A 4 -29.68 -3.20 -9.90
N SER A 5 -29.49 -3.53 -8.62
CA SER A 5 -28.85 -2.65 -7.64
C SER A 5 -27.39 -3.00 -7.35
N ASN A 6 -26.87 -4.15 -7.81
CA ASN A 6 -25.54 -4.67 -7.44
C ASN A 6 -25.29 -4.76 -5.91
N LEU A 7 -26.35 -4.76 -5.10
CA LEU A 7 -26.29 -4.84 -3.64
C LEU A 7 -26.61 -6.26 -3.17
N SER A 8 -26.05 -6.65 -2.02
CA SER A 8 -26.38 -7.92 -1.37
C SER A 8 -27.87 -7.97 -0.98
N ARG A 9 -28.43 -9.19 -0.92
CA ARG A 9 -29.84 -9.40 -0.53
C ARG A 9 -30.15 -8.83 0.86
N SER A 10 -29.19 -8.90 1.78
CA SER A 10 -29.33 -8.38 3.14
C SER A 10 -29.40 -6.85 3.15
N THR A 11 -28.58 -6.17 2.35
CA THR A 11 -28.60 -4.70 2.21
C THR A 11 -29.91 -4.23 1.57
N VAL A 12 -30.38 -4.90 0.51
CA VAL A 12 -31.67 -4.56 -0.12
C VAL A 12 -32.83 -4.75 0.85
N SER A 13 -32.83 -5.82 1.64
CA SER A 13 -33.87 -6.06 2.65
C SER A 13 -33.89 -4.99 3.75
N LYS A 14 -32.71 -4.58 4.26
CA LYS A 14 -32.60 -3.48 5.24
C LYS A 14 -33.14 -2.16 4.66
N TYR A 15 -32.79 -1.86 3.42
CA TYR A 15 -33.23 -0.64 2.73
C TYR A 15 -34.75 -0.60 2.54
N LEU A 16 -35.35 -1.71 2.08
CA LEU A 16 -36.80 -1.81 1.91
C LEU A 16 -37.53 -1.68 3.25
N LYS A 17 -37.03 -2.32 4.33
CA LYS A 17 -37.63 -2.19 5.67
C LYS A 17 -37.59 -0.76 6.19
N LEU A 18 -36.48 -0.05 5.99
CA LEU A 18 -36.33 1.33 6.41
C LEU A 18 -37.35 2.24 5.71
N HIS A 19 -37.44 2.15 4.38
CA HIS A 19 -38.36 3.00 3.62
C HIS A 19 -39.82 2.60 3.76
N THR A 20 -40.12 1.33 4.05
CA THR A 20 -41.48 0.89 4.42
C THR A 20 -41.87 1.44 5.78
N LYS A 21 -40.96 1.42 6.77
CA LYS A 21 -41.20 1.99 8.11
C LYS A 21 -41.44 3.50 8.06
N ASN A 22 -40.75 4.20 7.16
CA ASN A 22 -40.89 5.63 6.97
C ASN A 22 -42.09 6.02 6.08
N GLU A 23 -42.84 5.04 5.57
CA GLU A 23 -43.99 5.21 4.67
C GLU A 23 -43.63 5.84 3.31
N ASN A 24 -42.36 5.74 2.87
CA ASN A 24 -41.91 6.24 1.57
C ASN A 24 -42.23 5.24 0.44
N ILE A 25 -42.33 3.97 0.79
CA ILE A 25 -42.74 2.89 -0.09
C ILE A 25 -43.77 2.02 0.63
N GLU A 26 -44.63 1.39 -0.15
CA GLU A 26 -45.60 0.41 0.34
C GLU A 26 -45.57 -0.85 -0.51
N GLN A 27 -45.92 -1.98 0.09
CA GLN A 27 -45.98 -3.26 -0.62
C GLN A 27 -47.40 -3.46 -1.17
N LYS A 28 -47.53 -3.57 -2.50
CA LYS A 28 -48.81 -3.77 -3.20
C LYS A 28 -48.77 -4.99 -4.10
N LEU A 29 -49.91 -5.64 -4.25
CA LEU A 29 -50.13 -6.64 -5.29
C LEU A 29 -50.33 -5.91 -6.62
N ILE A 30 -49.37 -6.07 -7.53
CA ILE A 30 -49.40 -5.49 -8.85
C ILE A 30 -49.86 -6.57 -9.83
N THR A 31 -50.91 -6.26 -10.59
CA THR A 31 -51.35 -7.13 -11.68
C THR A 31 -50.70 -6.65 -12.97
N ASP A 32 -49.91 -7.51 -13.61
CA ASP A 32 -49.37 -7.23 -14.93
C ASP A 32 -50.50 -7.25 -15.95
N LYS A 33 -50.73 -6.12 -16.63
CA LYS A 33 -51.79 -6.00 -17.65
C LYS A 33 -51.57 -6.90 -18.87
N ASN A 34 -50.33 -7.32 -19.14
CA ASN A 34 -50.00 -8.11 -20.32
C ASN A 34 -50.03 -9.62 -20.05
N SER A 35 -49.62 -10.06 -18.86
CA SER A 35 -49.57 -11.48 -18.50
C SER A 35 -50.69 -11.93 -17.56
N ASN A 36 -51.53 -10.99 -17.08
CA ASN A 36 -52.60 -11.20 -16.11
C ASN A 36 -52.15 -11.87 -14.79
N ASN A 37 -50.84 -11.89 -14.54
CA ASN A 37 -50.23 -12.45 -13.34
C ASN A 37 -50.14 -11.38 -12.25
N GLN A 38 -50.43 -11.79 -11.01
CA GLN A 38 -50.26 -10.95 -9.83
C GLN A 38 -48.91 -11.23 -9.17
N TYR A 39 -48.15 -10.18 -8.89
CA TYR A 39 -46.92 -10.28 -8.12
C TYR A 39 -46.88 -9.20 -7.05
N GLN A 40 -46.20 -9.53 -5.96
CA GLN A 40 -46.01 -8.59 -4.86
C GLN A 40 -44.84 -7.65 -5.18
N GLY A 41 -45.13 -6.35 -5.29
CA GLY A 41 -44.15 -5.32 -5.62
C GLY A 41 -44.13 -4.21 -4.56
N TYR A 42 -43.09 -3.39 -4.59
CA TYR A 42 -43.03 -2.15 -3.81
C TYR A 42 -43.37 -0.98 -4.73
N VAL A 43 -44.22 -0.08 -4.26
CA VAL A 43 -44.63 1.14 -4.95
C VAL A 43 -44.24 2.34 -4.09
N ILE A 44 -43.81 3.43 -4.71
CA ILE A 44 -43.48 4.68 -4.01
C ILE A 44 -44.80 5.37 -3.65
N THR A 45 -44.95 5.78 -2.39
CA THR A 45 -46.14 6.49 -1.90
C THR A 45 -46.09 7.97 -2.28
N ASP A 46 -47.19 8.70 -2.12
CA ASP A 46 -47.20 10.16 -2.35
C ASP A 46 -46.19 10.88 -1.44
N LYS A 47 -46.07 10.46 -0.18
CA LYS A 47 -45.02 10.91 0.75
C LYS A 47 -43.61 10.61 0.23
N GLY A 48 -43.39 9.43 -0.34
CA GLY A 48 -42.13 9.09 -0.99
C GLY A 48 -41.84 9.94 -2.22
N ILE A 49 -42.87 10.34 -2.98
CA ILE A 49 -42.75 11.25 -4.12
C ILE A 49 -42.47 12.69 -3.64
N GLU A 50 -43.08 13.13 -2.55
CA GLU A 50 -42.82 14.42 -1.90
C GLU A 50 -41.40 14.49 -1.34
N GLU A 51 -40.90 13.45 -0.66
CA GLU A 51 -39.49 13.37 -0.24
C GLU A 51 -38.50 13.34 -1.42
N LEU A 52 -38.92 12.83 -2.58
CA LEU A 52 -38.12 12.90 -3.82
C LEU A 52 -38.14 14.30 -4.46
N ARG A 53 -39.14 15.13 -4.16
CA ARG A 53 -39.32 16.50 -4.70
C ARG A 53 -38.80 17.58 -3.77
N GLU A 54 -38.87 17.38 -2.46
CA GLU A 54 -38.40 18.33 -1.44
C GLU A 54 -36.95 18.05 -1.05
N GLY A 55 -36.03 18.56 -1.87
CA GLY A 55 -34.63 18.72 -1.51
C GLY A 55 -33.66 17.83 -2.29
N PRO A 56 -32.42 18.30 -2.49
CA PRO A 56 -31.41 17.54 -3.22
C PRO A 56 -31.04 16.29 -2.41
N LEU A 57 -31.50 15.12 -2.90
CA LEU A 57 -31.06 13.74 -2.60
C LEU A 57 -29.81 13.63 -1.70
N ARG A 58 -29.88 13.88 -0.37
CA ARG A 58 -28.73 13.88 0.55
C ARG A 58 -27.38 14.23 -0.12
N LEU A 59 -27.41 15.27 -0.94
CA LEU A 59 -26.39 15.51 -1.97
C LEU A 59 -25.14 16.14 -1.38
N LYS A 60 -25.14 16.51 -0.09
CA LYS A 60 -23.98 17.12 0.56
C LYS A 60 -22.79 16.20 0.58
N ASP A 61 -22.98 14.94 0.97
CA ASP A 61 -21.87 13.98 1.09
C ASP A 61 -21.42 13.52 -0.31
N GLU A 62 -22.36 13.30 -1.25
CA GLU A 62 -22.02 12.96 -2.64
C GLU A 62 -21.39 14.13 -3.42
N LEU A 63 -21.85 15.38 -3.23
CA LEU A 63 -21.20 16.57 -3.82
C LEU A 63 -19.82 16.80 -3.20
N LEU A 64 -19.66 16.57 -1.90
CA LEU A 64 -18.37 16.65 -1.22
C LEU A 64 -17.40 15.62 -1.79
N ILE A 65 -17.83 14.35 -1.91
CA ILE A 65 -17.04 13.28 -2.55
C ILE A 65 -16.74 13.61 -4.02
N ILE A 66 -17.71 14.10 -4.79
CA ILE A 66 -17.49 14.48 -6.21
C ILE A 66 -16.50 15.64 -6.32
N ASN A 67 -16.55 16.62 -5.41
CA ASN A 67 -15.63 17.73 -5.39
C ASN A 67 -14.23 17.30 -4.95
N GLU A 68 -14.11 16.43 -3.94
CA GLU A 68 -12.85 15.80 -3.52
C GLU A 68 -12.22 15.00 -4.67
N LEU A 69 -13.01 14.18 -5.36
CA LEU A 69 -12.55 13.43 -6.53
C LEU A 69 -12.08 14.35 -7.66
N LYS A 70 -12.80 15.44 -7.94
CA LYS A 70 -12.39 16.43 -8.96
C LYS A 70 -11.09 17.12 -8.57
N GLU A 71 -10.93 17.50 -7.31
CA GLU A 71 -9.69 18.11 -6.82
C GLU A 71 -8.52 17.14 -6.88
N ASN A 72 -8.71 15.87 -6.50
CA ASN A 72 -7.69 14.85 -6.60
C ASN A 72 -7.30 14.56 -8.07
N VAL A 73 -8.28 14.49 -8.99
CA VAL A 73 -8.01 14.38 -10.43
C VAL A 73 -7.19 15.57 -10.93
N ARG A 74 -7.54 16.79 -10.53
CA ARG A 74 -6.79 17.99 -10.89
C ARG A 74 -5.36 17.98 -10.35
N LYS A 75 -5.15 17.53 -9.11
CA LYS A 75 -3.82 17.36 -8.52
C LYS A 75 -2.99 16.32 -9.29
N LEU A 76 -3.61 15.22 -9.72
CA LEU A 76 -2.96 14.22 -10.57
C LEU A 76 -2.59 14.77 -11.95
N GLU A 77 -3.44 15.59 -12.57
CA GLU A 77 -3.11 16.25 -13.85
C GLU A 77 -1.86 17.13 -13.73
N VAL A 78 -1.74 17.91 -12.65
CA VAL A 78 -0.56 18.72 -12.37
C VAL A 78 0.71 17.85 -12.24
N LEU A 79 0.59 16.71 -11.56
CA LEU A 79 1.68 15.75 -11.40
C LEU A 79 2.11 15.12 -12.74
N ILE A 80 1.13 14.73 -13.57
CA ILE A 80 1.36 14.20 -14.93
C ILE A 80 2.07 15.24 -15.79
N ASP A 81 1.58 16.48 -15.79
CA ASP A 81 2.16 17.57 -16.57
C ASP A 81 3.59 17.88 -16.12
N PHE A 82 3.87 17.81 -14.82
CA PHE A 82 5.22 17.95 -14.30
C PHE A 82 6.15 16.86 -14.86
N TYR A 83 5.74 15.59 -14.81
CA TYR A 83 6.58 14.50 -15.31
C TYR A 83 6.79 14.53 -16.82
N LYS A 84 5.77 14.92 -17.58
CA LYS A 84 5.91 15.17 -19.02
C LYS A 84 6.90 16.30 -19.32
N LYS A 85 6.90 17.38 -18.53
CA LYS A 85 7.85 18.50 -18.69
C LYS A 85 9.31 18.11 -18.47
N ILE A 86 9.58 17.10 -17.65
CA ILE A 86 10.94 16.57 -17.47
C ILE A 86 11.26 15.41 -18.43
N ASN A 87 10.42 15.18 -19.45
CA ASN A 87 10.55 14.15 -20.48
C ASN A 87 10.56 12.72 -19.93
N LEU A 88 9.74 12.44 -18.91
CA LEU A 88 9.56 11.09 -18.41
C LEU A 88 8.64 10.28 -19.34
N GLU A 89 8.94 8.99 -19.54
CA GLU A 89 8.15 8.13 -20.43
C GLU A 89 6.76 7.82 -19.83
N ASP A 90 5.72 7.83 -20.68
CA ASP A 90 4.33 7.61 -20.26
C ASP A 90 4.11 6.35 -19.39
N PRO A 91 4.70 5.16 -19.70
CA PRO A 91 4.55 3.97 -18.86
C PRO A 91 5.04 4.19 -17.42
N PHE A 92 6.12 4.96 -17.26
CA PHE A 92 6.68 5.27 -15.95
C PHE A 92 5.79 6.26 -15.20
N ILE A 93 5.29 7.29 -15.89
CA ILE A 93 4.31 8.24 -15.33
C ILE A 93 3.08 7.50 -14.83
N ILE A 94 2.49 6.64 -15.65
CA ILE A 94 1.28 5.86 -15.28
C ILE A 94 1.50 5.07 -14.00
N HIS A 95 2.69 4.49 -13.82
CA HIS A 95 2.99 3.75 -12.60
C HIS A 95 3.12 4.64 -11.37
N ILE A 96 3.83 5.77 -11.46
CA ILE A 96 3.88 6.74 -10.35
C ILE A 96 2.47 7.15 -9.96
N ILE A 97 1.65 7.53 -10.94
CA ILE A 97 0.26 7.97 -10.72
C ILE A 97 -0.57 6.86 -10.09
N ARG A 98 -0.41 5.61 -10.51
CA ARG A 98 -1.12 4.48 -9.92
C ARG A 98 -0.79 4.32 -8.44
N ILE A 99 0.48 4.42 -8.06
CA ILE A 99 0.88 4.30 -6.64
C ILE A 99 0.40 5.52 -5.84
N VAL A 100 0.62 6.74 -6.34
CA VAL A 100 0.13 7.97 -5.69
C VAL A 100 -1.39 7.93 -5.48
N SER A 101 -2.15 7.43 -6.46
CA SER A 101 -3.60 7.28 -6.35
C SER A 101 -4.03 6.26 -5.29
N LYS A 102 -3.21 5.23 -5.03
CA LYS A 102 -3.48 4.25 -3.97
C LYS A 102 -3.16 4.82 -2.58
N ILE A 103 -2.14 5.65 -2.46
CA ILE A 103 -1.85 6.40 -1.21
C ILE A 103 -3.00 7.37 -0.92
N GLY A 104 -3.57 8.01 -1.95
CA GLY A 104 -4.78 8.82 -1.83
C GLY A 104 -4.55 10.12 -1.07
N ASP A 105 -5.47 10.44 -0.15
CA ASP A 105 -5.55 11.75 0.48
C ASP A 105 -4.31 12.10 1.32
N ASN A 106 -3.69 11.11 1.98
CA ASN A 106 -2.43 11.28 2.73
C ASN A 106 -1.34 11.93 1.86
N PHE A 107 -1.26 11.56 0.57
CA PHE A 107 -0.32 12.18 -0.36
C PHE A 107 -0.70 13.61 -0.71
N PHE A 108 -1.99 13.86 -0.93
CA PHE A 108 -2.50 15.15 -1.37
C PHE A 108 -2.64 16.20 -0.26
N GLU A 109 -2.52 15.79 0.99
CA GLU A 109 -2.31 16.66 2.16
C GLU A 109 -0.90 17.26 2.21
N LEU A 110 0.09 16.59 1.59
CA LEU A 110 1.43 17.16 1.45
C LEU A 110 1.43 18.37 0.53
N GLN A 111 2.39 19.28 0.75
CA GLN A 111 2.60 20.41 -0.15
C GLN A 111 2.97 19.90 -1.55
N GLN A 112 2.04 20.08 -2.49
CA GLN A 112 2.16 19.63 -3.88
C GLN A 112 3.07 20.57 -4.68
N ASP A 113 4.38 20.43 -4.47
CA ASP A 113 5.39 21.22 -5.14
C ASP A 113 6.38 20.39 -5.95
N ARG A 114 7.28 21.10 -6.63
CA ARG A 114 8.33 20.52 -7.44
C ARG A 114 9.24 19.56 -6.66
N ASP A 115 9.54 19.86 -5.40
CA ASP A 115 10.49 19.09 -4.61
C ASP A 115 9.85 17.77 -4.17
N LEU A 116 8.55 17.77 -3.82
CA LEU A 116 7.78 16.54 -3.62
C LEU A 116 7.75 15.68 -4.87
N PHE A 117 7.42 16.25 -6.03
CA PHE A 117 7.31 15.49 -7.27
C PHE A 117 8.66 14.90 -7.71
N LEU A 118 9.76 15.64 -7.52
CA LEU A 118 11.11 15.15 -7.74
C LEU A 118 11.50 14.07 -6.73
N SER A 119 11.05 14.16 -5.48
CA SER A 119 11.31 13.14 -4.45
C SER A 119 10.62 11.82 -4.76
N VAL A 120 9.35 11.88 -5.19
CA VAL A 120 8.62 10.71 -5.69
C VAL A 120 9.35 10.12 -6.90
N PHE A 121 9.74 10.96 -7.85
CA PHE A 121 10.50 10.48 -9.01
C PHE A 121 11.83 9.83 -8.60
N TYR A 122 12.56 10.40 -7.64
CA TYR A 122 13.78 9.82 -7.11
C TYR A 122 13.56 8.42 -6.52
N ILE A 123 12.49 8.23 -5.75
CA ILE A 123 12.10 6.92 -5.19
C ILE A 123 11.87 5.90 -6.32
N PHE A 124 11.02 6.22 -7.29
CA PHE A 124 10.72 5.30 -8.40
C PHE A 124 11.95 5.02 -9.27
N TYR A 125 12.78 6.03 -9.51
CA TYR A 125 14.02 5.87 -10.27
C TYR A 125 15.01 4.93 -9.57
N ASN A 126 15.01 4.94 -8.23
CA ASN A 126 15.84 4.08 -7.40
C ASN A 126 15.09 2.84 -6.87
N SER A 127 13.92 2.52 -7.44
CA SER A 127 13.15 1.33 -7.07
C SER A 127 13.87 0.04 -7.47
N ILE A 128 13.74 -1.03 -6.68
CA ILE A 128 14.28 -2.36 -6.98
C ILE A 128 13.77 -2.87 -8.34
N LEU A 129 12.46 -2.73 -8.61
CA LEU A 129 11.87 -3.11 -9.90
C LEU A 129 12.33 -2.20 -11.06
N GLY A 130 12.87 -1.03 -10.74
CA GLY A 130 13.46 -0.06 -11.66
C GLY A 130 14.84 -0.43 -12.23
N GLN A 131 15.45 -1.54 -11.79
CA GLN A 131 16.87 -1.82 -12.04
C GLN A 131 17.12 -3.08 -12.92
N GLY A 132 18.21 -3.04 -13.68
CA GLY A 132 18.76 -4.21 -14.39
C GLY A 132 17.79 -4.90 -15.37
N ALA A 133 17.83 -6.24 -15.40
CA ALA A 133 16.95 -7.06 -16.24
C ALA A 133 15.46 -6.93 -15.85
N LEU A 134 15.18 -6.61 -14.58
CA LEU A 134 13.82 -6.36 -14.10
C LEU A 134 13.24 -5.10 -14.73
N ALA A 135 14.06 -4.07 -14.93
CA ALA A 135 13.61 -2.84 -15.56
C ALA A 135 13.07 -3.09 -16.98
N ASN A 136 13.77 -3.87 -17.79
CA ASN A 136 13.33 -4.20 -19.14
C ASN A 136 12.04 -5.03 -19.12
N LYS A 137 11.95 -6.04 -18.24
CA LYS A 137 10.75 -6.89 -18.10
C LYS A 137 9.53 -6.10 -17.62
N TYR A 138 9.73 -5.17 -16.69
CA TYR A 138 8.64 -4.48 -15.99
C TYR A 138 8.22 -3.19 -16.71
N TRP A 139 9.17 -2.41 -17.20
CA TRP A 139 8.92 -1.13 -17.90
C TRP A 139 8.88 -1.28 -19.43
N ARG A 140 9.28 -2.45 -19.97
CA ARG A 140 9.25 -2.77 -21.41
C ARG A 140 10.01 -1.75 -22.27
N PHE A 141 11.25 -1.45 -21.88
CA PHE A 141 12.16 -0.59 -22.66
C PHE A 141 12.64 -1.20 -23.99
N ASP A 142 11.96 -2.23 -24.51
CA ASP A 142 12.37 -3.08 -25.63
C ASP A 142 12.36 -2.39 -27.02
N LYS A 143 12.39 -1.06 -27.09
CA LYS A 143 12.55 -0.33 -28.34
C LYS A 143 14.02 0.03 -28.54
N GLU A 144 14.63 -0.51 -29.61
CA GLU A 144 15.89 0.00 -30.15
C GLU A 144 15.72 1.49 -30.51
N GLY A 145 16.13 2.38 -29.61
CA GLY A 145 16.00 3.82 -29.82
C GLY A 145 16.18 4.69 -28.58
N THR A 146 15.90 4.19 -27.38
CA THR A 146 16.09 4.98 -26.13
C THR A 146 17.34 4.52 -25.39
N GLN A 147 18.50 5.08 -25.76
CA GLN A 147 19.77 4.91 -25.03
C GLN A 147 19.74 5.43 -23.57
N GLN A 148 18.62 5.96 -23.06
CA GLN A 148 18.60 6.68 -21.79
C GLN A 148 18.28 5.82 -20.56
N PHE A 149 17.62 4.67 -20.69
CA PHE A 149 17.26 3.84 -19.53
C PHE A 149 18.01 2.50 -19.49
N LYS A 150 19.35 2.58 -19.52
CA LYS A 150 20.23 1.44 -19.23
C LYS A 150 20.74 1.52 -17.79
N GLY A 151 19.89 1.22 -16.80
CA GLY A 151 20.30 0.83 -15.46
C GLY A 151 21.41 1.67 -14.78
N TYR A 152 21.34 2.99 -14.84
CA TYR A 152 22.22 3.85 -14.02
C TYR A 152 21.43 4.43 -12.87
N LYS A 153 21.67 3.89 -11.68
CA LYS A 153 21.25 4.50 -10.43
C LYS A 153 21.87 5.89 -10.32
N LEU A 154 21.04 6.92 -10.14
CA LEU A 154 21.52 8.24 -9.79
C LEU A 154 21.61 8.29 -8.27
N ASN A 155 22.82 8.36 -7.74
CA ASN A 155 22.98 8.70 -6.33
C ASN A 155 22.37 10.09 -6.08
N ILE A 156 22.05 10.39 -4.83
CA ILE A 156 21.32 11.61 -4.50
C ILE A 156 22.03 12.88 -5.00
N ASP A 157 23.36 12.91 -4.97
CA ASP A 157 24.15 14.06 -5.42
C ASP A 157 24.04 14.28 -6.94
N GLN A 158 24.10 13.19 -7.71
CA GLN A 158 23.91 13.23 -9.16
C GLN A 158 22.48 13.66 -9.52
N PHE A 159 21.47 13.13 -8.84
CA PHE A 159 20.08 13.49 -9.05
C PHE A 159 19.83 14.98 -8.73
N CYS A 160 20.31 15.44 -7.58
CA CYS A 160 20.16 16.82 -7.15
C CYS A 160 20.86 17.81 -8.09
N LYS A 161 22.03 17.45 -8.62
CA LYS A 161 22.74 18.24 -9.63
C LYS A 161 21.98 18.29 -10.96
N LEU A 162 21.48 17.15 -11.44
CA LEU A 162 20.75 17.05 -12.71
C LEU A 162 19.47 17.88 -12.69
N PHE A 163 18.68 17.72 -11.63
CA PHE A 163 17.40 18.39 -11.48
C PHE A 163 17.50 19.72 -10.74
N LYS A 164 18.68 20.21 -10.36
CA LYS A 164 18.85 21.48 -9.63
C LYS A 164 17.87 21.60 -8.45
N VAL A 165 17.93 20.62 -7.55
CA VAL A 165 17.14 20.56 -6.31
C VAL A 165 18.09 20.43 -5.13
N ARG A 166 17.70 20.95 -3.97
CA ARG A 166 18.54 20.87 -2.76
C ARG A 166 18.56 19.43 -2.25
N LYS A 167 19.74 18.94 -1.88
CA LYS A 167 19.92 17.58 -1.37
C LYS A 167 19.10 17.35 -0.10
N GLU A 168 19.02 18.35 0.75
CA GLU A 168 18.29 18.33 2.02
C GLU A 168 16.79 18.12 1.79
N ALA A 169 16.23 18.72 0.74
CA ALA A 169 14.82 18.57 0.39
C ALA A 169 14.51 17.13 -0.03
N ILE A 170 15.31 16.55 -0.93
CA ILE A 170 15.14 15.16 -1.37
C ILE A 170 15.39 14.19 -0.22
N ASN A 171 16.42 14.41 0.61
CA ASN A 171 16.68 13.58 1.78
C ASN A 171 15.48 13.57 2.74
N TYR A 172 14.97 14.76 3.09
CA TYR A 172 13.84 14.87 4.00
C TYR A 172 12.58 14.21 3.41
N LEU A 173 12.23 14.53 2.17
CA LEU A 173 11.01 14.03 1.55
C LEU A 173 11.09 12.54 1.23
N ALA A 174 12.15 12.10 0.55
CA ALA A 174 12.27 10.73 0.07
C ALA A 174 12.75 9.72 1.13
N ARG A 175 13.59 10.12 2.10
CA ARG A 175 14.13 9.18 3.12
C ARG A 175 13.43 9.26 4.47
N VAL A 176 12.67 10.33 4.73
CA VAL A 176 11.99 10.51 6.02
C VAL A 176 10.49 10.60 5.84
N LYS A 177 10.00 11.60 5.09
CA LYS A 177 8.56 11.91 5.03
C LYS A 177 7.76 10.83 4.29
N LEU A 178 8.20 10.43 3.10
CA LEU A 178 7.50 9.44 2.28
C LEU A 178 7.73 7.99 2.74
N ILE A 179 8.70 7.73 3.62
CA ILE A 179 8.92 6.38 4.16
C ILE A 179 8.08 6.14 5.43
N GLN A 180 7.33 7.13 5.89
CA GLN A 180 6.37 6.95 6.98
C GLN A 180 5.33 5.89 6.61
N SER A 181 4.78 5.21 7.61
CA SER A 181 3.91 4.04 7.45
C SER A 181 2.64 4.31 6.64
N ASP A 182 2.17 5.55 6.63
CA ASP A 182 0.99 6.07 5.93
C ASP A 182 1.17 6.21 4.41
N PHE A 183 2.39 6.08 3.89
CA PHE A 183 2.69 6.19 2.46
C PHE A 183 3.10 4.87 1.81
N GLY A 184 3.25 3.77 2.55
CA GLY A 184 3.51 2.44 1.99
C GLY A 184 4.88 2.23 1.31
N PHE A 185 5.80 3.20 1.38
CA PHE A 185 7.16 3.05 0.84
C PHE A 185 8.10 2.42 1.85
N TYR A 186 9.06 1.65 1.31
CA TYR A 186 10.13 1.00 2.05
C TYR A 186 11.49 1.45 1.52
N LEU A 187 12.48 1.53 2.41
CA LEU A 187 13.82 2.02 2.11
C LEU A 187 14.91 1.09 2.68
N ILE A 188 15.79 0.63 1.81
CA ILE A 188 17.08 0.06 2.20
C ILE A 188 18.14 1.14 1.99
N LYS A 189 18.65 1.74 3.08
CA LYS A 189 19.70 2.75 3.00
C LYS A 189 21.04 2.07 2.71
N ARG A 190 21.79 2.60 1.73
CA ARG A 190 23.14 2.13 1.45
C ARG A 190 24.04 3.29 1.07
N GLN A 191 24.42 4.16 2.01
CA GLN A 191 25.28 5.33 1.80
C GLN A 191 24.92 6.13 0.52
N ASN A 192 25.49 5.76 -0.64
CA ASN A 192 25.28 6.37 -1.96
C ASN A 192 24.20 5.72 -2.83
N ASN A 193 23.73 4.52 -2.50
CA ASN A 193 22.92 3.64 -3.36
C ASN A 193 21.69 3.08 -2.63
N ASP A 194 20.77 3.93 -2.20
CA ASP A 194 19.51 3.50 -1.57
C ASP A 194 18.57 2.75 -2.51
N PHE A 195 17.87 1.75 -2.00
CA PHE A 195 16.83 1.04 -2.76
C PHE A 195 15.46 1.27 -2.15
N TYR A 196 14.47 1.38 -3.04
CA TYR A 196 13.08 1.60 -2.66
C TYR A 196 12.18 0.53 -3.24
N PHE A 197 11.05 0.28 -2.58
CA PHE A 197 9.89 -0.36 -3.17
C PHE A 197 8.64 0.13 -2.43
N HIS A 198 7.47 -0.17 -2.98
CA HIS A 198 6.19 0.24 -2.40
C HIS A 198 5.32 -0.99 -2.16
N GLU A 199 4.55 -1.02 -1.08
CA GLU A 199 3.70 -2.16 -0.68
C GLU A 199 2.74 -2.62 -1.80
N GLU A 200 2.28 -1.67 -2.60
CA GLU A 200 1.37 -1.90 -3.74
C GLU A 200 2.03 -2.19 -5.09
N ASP A 201 3.36 -2.24 -5.15
CA ASP A 201 4.09 -2.69 -6.34
C ASP A 201 4.23 -4.23 -6.37
N LEU A 202 4.77 -4.79 -7.46
CA LEU A 202 4.87 -6.25 -7.61
C LEU A 202 5.73 -6.90 -6.50
N LEU A 203 6.83 -6.25 -6.12
CA LEU A 203 7.71 -6.75 -5.07
C LEU A 203 7.03 -6.63 -3.72
N GLY A 204 6.50 -5.45 -3.39
CA GLY A 204 5.81 -5.19 -2.12
C GLY A 204 4.60 -6.12 -1.91
N THR A 205 3.74 -6.25 -2.92
CA THR A 205 2.52 -7.07 -2.81
C THR A 205 2.87 -8.53 -2.59
N THR A 206 3.90 -9.03 -3.30
CA THR A 206 4.35 -10.43 -3.17
C THR A 206 5.01 -10.65 -1.80
N THR A 207 5.90 -9.73 -1.39
CA THR A 207 6.60 -9.76 -0.11
C THR A 207 5.62 -9.82 1.06
N LEU A 208 4.69 -8.86 1.13
CA LEU A 208 3.74 -8.77 2.24
C LEU A 208 2.76 -9.94 2.27
N ARG A 209 2.39 -10.46 1.11
CA ARG A 209 1.57 -11.68 1.03
C ARG A 209 2.31 -12.87 1.61
N LEU A 210 3.57 -13.11 1.21
CA LEU A 210 4.37 -14.22 1.72
C LEU A 210 4.54 -14.13 3.24
N ILE A 211 4.80 -12.94 3.78
CA ILE A 211 4.86 -12.72 5.23
C ILE A 211 3.53 -13.11 5.89
N ARG A 212 2.40 -12.60 5.39
CA ARG A 212 1.08 -12.89 5.96
C ARG A 212 0.76 -14.38 5.90
N ASP A 213 1.00 -15.03 4.77
CA ASP A 213 0.75 -16.46 4.58
C ASP A 213 1.57 -17.28 5.61
N ARG A 214 2.87 -16.98 5.80
CA ARG A 214 3.70 -17.64 6.82
C ARG A 214 3.22 -17.35 8.24
N LEU A 215 2.89 -16.10 8.57
CA LEU A 215 2.38 -15.76 9.90
C LEU A 215 1.03 -16.45 10.20
N PHE A 216 0.16 -16.62 9.21
CA PHE A 216 -1.08 -17.40 9.39
C PHE A 216 -0.79 -18.86 9.70
N ASP A 217 0.14 -19.49 8.97
CA ASP A 217 0.54 -20.87 9.22
C ASP A 217 1.06 -21.02 10.66
N GLU A 218 1.91 -20.09 11.13
CA GLU A 218 2.43 -20.09 12.50
C GLU A 218 1.32 -19.96 13.56
N ILE A 219 0.34 -19.06 13.38
CA ILE A 219 -0.81 -18.95 14.30
C ILE A 219 -1.55 -20.29 14.39
N ILE A 220 -1.83 -20.91 13.24
CA ILE A 220 -2.59 -22.16 13.19
C ILE A 220 -1.82 -23.27 13.90
N ILE A 221 -0.52 -23.41 13.62
CA ILE A 221 0.34 -24.43 14.24
C ILE A 221 0.38 -24.25 15.76
N LEU A 222 0.53 -23.01 16.24
CA LEU A 222 0.56 -22.69 17.67
C LEU A 222 -0.79 -23.00 18.35
N GLN A 223 -1.91 -22.60 17.73
CA GLN A 223 -3.25 -22.81 18.29
C GLN A 223 -3.66 -24.28 18.34
N GLU A 224 -3.28 -25.06 17.33
CA GLU A 224 -3.62 -26.48 17.24
C GLU A 224 -2.63 -27.37 18.01
N GLY A 225 -1.53 -26.80 18.54
CA GLY A 225 -0.48 -27.54 19.26
C GLY A 225 0.20 -28.61 18.38
N ILE A 226 0.25 -28.38 17.06
CA ILE A 226 0.63 -29.40 16.07
C ILE A 226 2.14 -29.68 16.10
N SER A 227 2.97 -28.76 16.59
CA SER A 227 4.42 -28.99 16.73
C SER A 227 5.11 -28.05 17.71
N ASP A 228 6.23 -28.52 18.29
CA ASP A 228 7.26 -27.71 18.98
C ASP A 228 8.10 -26.87 17.99
N THR A 229 7.53 -26.46 16.85
CA THR A 229 8.25 -25.62 15.89
C THR A 229 8.46 -24.25 16.52
N ASN A 230 9.73 -23.89 16.73
CA ASN A 230 10.10 -22.58 17.22
C ASN A 230 9.78 -21.54 16.14
N PHE A 231 9.05 -20.50 16.55
CA PHE A 231 8.84 -19.30 15.78
C PHE A 231 10.18 -18.58 15.57
N ASP A 232 10.82 -18.81 14.41
CA ASP A 232 12.14 -18.28 14.07
C ASP A 232 12.03 -17.26 12.93
N LEU A 233 12.25 -15.98 13.29
CA LEU A 233 12.19 -14.86 12.36
C LEU A 233 13.28 -14.92 11.28
N ASP A 234 14.47 -15.41 11.64
CA ASP A 234 15.62 -15.45 10.73
C ASP A 234 15.35 -16.49 9.63
N ILE A 235 14.86 -17.69 10.01
CA ILE A 235 14.47 -18.75 9.06
C ILE A 235 13.31 -18.28 8.17
N MET A 236 12.26 -17.70 8.76
CA MET A 236 11.12 -17.21 7.98
C MET A 236 11.55 -16.16 6.95
N SER A 237 12.43 -15.23 7.35
CA SER A 237 12.97 -14.24 6.42
C SER A 237 13.80 -14.87 5.31
N GLU A 238 14.62 -15.89 5.61
CA GLU A 238 15.46 -16.59 4.64
C GLU A 238 14.62 -17.27 3.56
N GLU A 239 13.57 -18.00 3.96
CA GLU A 239 12.67 -18.70 3.06
C GLU A 239 11.92 -17.75 2.13
N ILE A 240 11.42 -16.62 2.67
CA ILE A 240 10.72 -15.61 1.88
C ILE A 240 11.68 -14.98 0.87
N VAL A 241 12.90 -14.65 1.29
CA VAL A 241 13.95 -14.11 0.40
C VAL A 241 14.29 -15.09 -0.71
N GLU A 242 14.42 -16.38 -0.40
CA GLU A 242 14.72 -17.41 -1.41
C GLU A 242 13.61 -17.45 -2.47
N GLN A 243 12.35 -17.49 -2.04
CA GLN A 243 11.20 -17.47 -2.96
C GLN A 243 11.18 -16.21 -3.83
N LEU A 244 11.42 -15.03 -3.26
CA LEU A 244 11.49 -13.77 -4.02
C LEU A 244 12.65 -13.76 -5.02
N SER A 245 13.78 -14.37 -4.66
CA SER A 245 14.95 -14.53 -5.53
C SER A 245 14.67 -15.51 -6.67
N GLU A 246 14.01 -16.65 -6.40
CA GLU A 246 13.60 -17.63 -7.41
C GLU A 246 12.58 -17.05 -8.41
N MET A 247 11.66 -16.21 -7.93
CA MET A 247 10.73 -15.45 -8.79
C MET A 247 11.44 -14.34 -9.61
N GLY A 248 12.72 -14.08 -9.31
CA GLY A 248 13.54 -13.05 -9.93
C GLY A 248 13.14 -11.63 -9.55
N LEU A 249 12.46 -11.44 -8.42
CA LEU A 249 12.02 -10.12 -7.95
C LEU A 249 13.11 -9.35 -7.20
N ILE A 250 14.09 -10.08 -6.65
CA ILE A 250 15.31 -9.54 -6.04
C ILE A 250 16.53 -10.25 -6.63
N TRP A 251 17.72 -9.65 -6.51
CA TRP A 251 18.97 -10.22 -7.01
C TRP A 251 19.98 -10.45 -5.88
N SER A 252 20.96 -11.33 -6.12
CA SER A 252 21.89 -11.81 -5.08
C SER A 252 22.60 -10.68 -4.31
N ALA A 253 22.96 -9.58 -4.97
CA ALA A 253 23.70 -8.46 -4.36
C ALA A 253 22.88 -7.56 -3.41
N ILE A 254 21.56 -7.76 -3.30
CA ILE A 254 20.71 -7.12 -2.28
C ILE A 254 20.03 -8.14 -1.37
N LYS A 255 20.31 -9.43 -1.56
CA LYS A 255 19.61 -10.53 -0.87
C LYS A 255 19.70 -10.39 0.65
N TYR A 256 20.90 -10.17 1.17
CA TYR A 256 21.15 -10.00 2.60
C TYR A 256 20.46 -8.75 3.17
N GLN A 257 20.63 -7.59 2.52
CA GLN A 257 19.95 -6.35 2.92
C GLN A 257 18.43 -6.55 2.94
N PHE A 258 17.88 -7.18 1.90
CA PHE A 258 16.45 -7.40 1.80
C PHE A 258 15.95 -8.34 2.90
N GLN A 259 16.76 -9.34 3.28
CA GLN A 259 16.48 -10.22 4.41
C GLN A 259 16.41 -9.48 5.74
N LEU A 260 17.36 -8.58 6.02
CA LEU A 260 17.34 -7.76 7.24
C LEU A 260 16.07 -6.90 7.32
N LEU A 261 15.69 -6.27 6.20
CA LEU A 261 14.44 -5.50 6.15
C LEU A 261 13.22 -6.41 6.34
N LEU A 262 13.23 -7.61 5.75
CA LEU A 262 12.14 -8.57 5.89
C LEU A 262 11.88 -8.97 7.34
N VAL A 263 12.92 -9.14 8.16
CA VAL A 263 12.73 -9.39 9.60
C VAL A 263 11.95 -8.25 10.26
N ASN A 264 12.28 -6.99 9.96
CA ASN A 264 11.53 -5.83 10.44
C ASN A 264 10.06 -5.87 9.97
N LEU A 265 9.82 -6.26 8.72
CA LEU A 265 8.47 -6.34 8.14
C LEU A 265 7.64 -7.49 8.69
N ILE A 266 8.27 -8.62 9.01
CA ILE A 266 7.61 -9.76 9.66
C ILE A 266 7.11 -9.33 11.04
N VAL A 267 7.98 -8.69 11.84
CA VAL A 267 7.58 -8.21 13.17
C VAL A 267 6.47 -7.16 13.07
N LYS A 268 6.61 -6.19 12.16
CA LYS A 268 5.55 -5.20 11.90
C LYS A 268 4.22 -5.88 11.55
N SER A 269 4.25 -6.83 10.62
CA SER A 269 3.04 -7.54 10.17
C SER A 269 2.44 -8.40 11.27
N ALA A 270 3.25 -9.06 12.09
CA ALA A 270 2.79 -9.84 13.23
C ALA A 270 2.05 -8.95 14.25
N ILE A 271 2.61 -7.78 14.57
CA ILE A 271 1.99 -6.78 15.44
C ILE A 271 0.66 -6.30 14.84
N ASP A 272 0.66 -5.92 13.56
CA ASP A 272 -0.54 -5.44 12.85
C ASP A 272 -1.65 -6.51 12.77
N MET A 273 -1.28 -7.80 12.76
CA MET A 273 -2.19 -8.95 12.78
C MET A 273 -2.68 -9.33 14.18
N GLY A 274 -2.17 -8.69 15.23
CA GLY A 274 -2.56 -8.95 16.62
C GLY A 274 -1.85 -10.13 17.28
N PHE A 275 -0.64 -10.52 16.83
CA PHE A 275 0.14 -11.57 17.48
C PHE A 275 0.46 -11.25 18.95
N LEU A 276 0.57 -9.97 19.32
CA LEU A 276 0.85 -9.56 20.70
C LEU A 276 -0.30 -9.89 21.67
N GLU A 277 -1.52 -10.05 21.15
CA GLU A 277 -2.72 -10.41 21.90
C GLU A 277 -2.92 -11.93 21.93
N ILE A 278 -2.53 -12.62 20.86
CA ILE A 278 -2.74 -14.07 20.70
C ILE A 278 -1.58 -14.87 21.30
N GLU A 279 -0.34 -14.55 20.92
CA GLU A 279 0.87 -15.34 21.20
C GLU A 279 2.07 -14.45 21.56
N ARG A 280 1.89 -13.60 22.58
CA ARG A 280 2.91 -12.64 23.02
C ARG A 280 4.26 -13.29 23.32
N GLU A 281 4.26 -14.34 24.13
CA GLU A 281 5.50 -14.96 24.60
C GLU A 281 6.33 -15.50 23.43
N LYS A 282 5.68 -16.11 22.44
CA LYS A 282 6.33 -16.64 21.24
C LYS A 282 6.86 -15.56 20.32
N LEU A 283 6.10 -14.50 20.08
CA LEU A 283 6.59 -13.36 19.30
C LEU A 283 7.80 -12.72 19.98
N MET A 284 7.76 -12.54 21.30
CA MET A 284 8.85 -11.98 22.08
C MET A 284 10.09 -12.87 22.07
N GLU A 285 9.91 -14.19 22.18
CA GLU A 285 10.98 -15.18 22.08
C GLU A 285 11.68 -15.09 20.72
N GLY A 286 10.91 -15.10 19.62
CA GLY A 286 11.47 -15.01 18.27
C GLY A 286 12.19 -13.68 18.01
N ILE A 287 11.65 -12.57 18.52
CA ILE A 287 12.27 -11.24 18.46
C ILE A 287 13.63 -11.24 19.17
N VAL A 288 13.70 -11.75 20.41
CA VAL A 288 14.94 -11.77 21.22
C VAL A 288 16.00 -12.71 20.62
N GLN A 289 15.57 -13.82 19.99
CA GLN A 289 16.48 -14.80 19.39
C GLN A 289 17.00 -14.40 18.02
N SER A 290 16.34 -13.46 17.33
CA SER A 290 16.72 -13.03 15.97
C SER A 290 18.08 -12.30 15.97
N LYS A 291 19.05 -12.89 15.27
CA LYS A 291 20.38 -12.28 15.07
C LYS A 291 20.33 -11.19 14.02
N MET A 292 19.43 -11.34 13.05
CA MET A 292 19.26 -10.39 11.96
C MET A 292 18.61 -9.10 12.43
N LEU A 293 17.66 -9.15 13.36
CA LEU A 293 17.02 -7.95 13.90
C LEU A 293 18.05 -7.00 14.54
N ILE A 294 18.98 -7.54 15.35
CA ILE A 294 20.07 -6.78 16.00
C ILE A 294 21.06 -6.19 14.99
N SER A 295 21.12 -6.74 13.78
CA SER A 295 22.04 -6.29 12.72
C SER A 295 21.57 -4.99 12.03
N SER A 296 20.38 -4.49 12.37
CA SER A 296 19.85 -3.20 11.89
C SER A 296 19.70 -2.19 13.02
N GLU A 297 19.85 -0.90 12.72
CA GLU A 297 19.61 0.17 13.70
C GLU A 297 18.15 0.13 14.19
N GLU A 298 17.20 0.02 13.26
CA GLU A 298 15.78 -0.02 13.56
C GLU A 298 15.38 -1.25 14.39
N GLY A 299 15.93 -2.43 14.08
CA GLY A 299 15.64 -3.65 14.83
C GLY A 299 16.23 -3.63 16.26
N LYS A 300 17.37 -2.97 16.47
CA LYS A 300 17.90 -2.75 17.82
C LYS A 300 17.02 -1.82 18.65
N ILE A 301 16.58 -0.70 18.08
CA ILE A 301 15.67 0.23 18.79
C ILE A 301 14.35 -0.47 19.12
N LEU A 302 13.87 -1.34 18.22
CA LEU A 302 12.69 -2.15 18.47
C LEU A 302 12.88 -3.08 19.68
N LEU A 303 14.01 -3.80 19.74
CA LEU A 303 14.35 -4.66 20.88
C LEU A 303 14.41 -3.87 22.19
N GLU A 304 15.11 -2.74 22.21
CA GLU A 304 15.21 -1.87 23.39
C GLU A 304 13.82 -1.37 23.82
N SER A 305 12.98 -0.95 22.88
CA SER A 305 11.61 -0.47 23.17
C SER A 305 10.73 -1.58 23.78
N ILE A 306 10.92 -2.81 23.29
CA ILE A 306 10.20 -4.00 23.75
C ILE A 306 10.63 -4.37 25.18
N GLU A 307 11.94 -4.41 25.46
CA GLU A 307 12.47 -4.70 26.80
C GLU A 307 12.02 -3.67 27.84
N GLU A 308 11.90 -2.41 27.44
CA GLU A 308 11.46 -1.31 28.30
C GLU A 308 9.93 -1.21 28.43
N GLY A 309 9.16 -2.07 27.73
CA GLY A 309 7.69 -2.05 27.74
C GLY A 309 7.09 -0.76 27.17
N LYS A 310 7.82 -0.06 26.28
CA LYS A 310 7.42 1.23 25.71
C LYS A 310 6.58 1.05 24.43
N PHE A 311 5.88 2.13 24.06
CA PHE A 311 5.13 2.20 22.81
C PHE A 311 6.05 2.11 21.59
N PHE A 312 5.66 1.29 20.62
CA PHE A 312 6.37 1.11 19.35
C PHE A 312 6.31 2.39 18.51
N ASN A 313 7.39 3.16 18.47
CA ASN A 313 7.52 4.30 17.57
C ASN A 313 8.80 4.19 16.73
N VAL A 314 9.05 3.01 16.18
CA VAL A 314 10.16 2.73 15.27
C VAL A 314 9.60 2.59 13.86
N ASN A 315 10.16 3.34 12.91
CA ASN A 315 9.77 3.19 11.52
C ASN A 315 10.44 1.95 10.90
N LEU A 316 9.78 0.80 11.01
CA LEU A 316 10.23 -0.48 10.46
C LEU A 316 10.16 -0.56 8.92
N ASN A 317 9.73 0.51 8.24
CA ASN A 317 9.81 0.58 6.77
C ASN A 317 11.23 0.91 6.28
N ILE A 318 12.15 1.25 7.19
CA ILE A 318 13.54 1.59 6.88
C ILE A 318 14.46 0.46 7.35
N LEU A 319 15.50 0.20 6.56
CA LEU A 319 16.68 -0.54 6.97
C LEU A 319 17.90 0.37 6.88
N THR A 320 18.56 0.60 8.01
CA THR A 320 19.89 1.20 8.11
C THR A 320 20.88 0.11 8.57
N GLU A 321 21.75 -0.33 7.66
CA GLU A 321 22.85 -1.25 8.00
C GLU A 321 23.82 -0.57 8.98
N GLN A 322 24.31 -1.33 9.96
CA GLN A 322 25.41 -0.87 10.80
C GLN A 322 26.72 -0.92 9.99
N ASP A 323 27.49 0.17 10.01
CA ASP A 323 28.87 0.13 9.56
C ASP A 323 29.63 -0.80 10.53
N VAL A 324 30.03 -1.99 10.07
CA VAL A 324 30.90 -2.92 10.82
C VAL A 324 32.34 -2.44 10.80
#